data_AF-A0A381SQW1-F1
#
_entry.id   AF-A0A381SQW1-F1
#
_cell.length_a   1.000
_cell.length_b   1.000
_cell.length_c   1.000
_cell.angle_alpha   90.00
_cell.angle_beta   90.00
_cell.angle_gamma   90.00
#
_symmetry.space_group_name_H-M   'P 1'
#
loop_
_entity.id
_entity.type
_entity.pdbx_description
1 polymer ?
#
loop_
_entity_poly.entity_id
_entity_poly.type
_entity_poly.pdbx_seq_one_letter_code
_entity_poly.pdbx_strand_id
1 'polypeptide(L)' 'MNDFSEQEKDSFYKAVYSRRDVRSNFTSEPIDEQVLTRILKAAHHAPSVGFSQPWN' A
#
# COMPACT_ATOMS: atom_id res chain seq x y z
N MET A 1 -18.89 1.92 -16.29
CA MET A 1 -17.75 1.66 -15.40
C MET A 1 -16.92 0.59 -16.07
N ASN A 2 -15.62 0.82 -16.25
CA ASN A 2 -14.72 -0.27 -16.62
C ASN A 2 -14.43 -1.03 -15.33
N ASP A 3 -14.77 -2.32 -15.31
CA ASP A 3 -14.30 -3.21 -14.27
C ASP A 3 -12.80 -3.41 -14.38
N PHE A 4 -12.17 -3.77 -13.27
CA PHE A 4 -10.81 -4.28 -13.29
C PHE A 4 -10.72 -5.53 -14.16
N SER A 5 -9.64 -5.65 -14.92
CA SER A 5 -9.28 -6.90 -15.59
C SER A 5 -9.04 -8.02 -14.56
N GLU A 6 -9.16 -9.27 -14.99
CA GLU A 6 -8.89 -10.42 -14.12
C GLU A 6 -7.47 -10.38 -13.54
N GLN A 7 -6.49 -9.95 -14.34
CA GLN A 7 -5.11 -9.80 -13.89
C GLN A 7 -4.95 -8.76 -12.77
N GLU A 8 -5.68 -7.64 -12.84
CA GLU A 8 -5.66 -6.62 -11.78
C GLU A 8 -6.31 -7.13 -10.49
N LYS A 9 -7.43 -7.85 -10.59
CA LYS A 9 -8.09 -8.49 -9.45
C LYS A 9 -7.18 -9.52 -8.78
N ASP A 10 -6.57 -10.42 -9.56
CA ASP A 10 -5.65 -11.43 -9.06
C ASP A 10 -4.44 -10.80 -8.37
N SER A 11 -3.88 -9.75 -8.97
CA SER A 11 -2.73 -9.02 -8.40
C SER A 11 -3.08 -8.35 -7.07
N PHE A 12 -4.28 -7.75 -6.98
CA PHE A 12 -4.79 -7.17 -5.75
C PHE A 12 -4.95 -8.21 -4.65
N TYR A 13 -5.66 -9.31 -4.93
CA TYR A 13 -5.88 -10.36 -3.93
C TYR A 13 -4.59 -11.06 -3.52
N LYS A 14 -3.64 -11.25 -4.45
CA LYS A 14 -2.31 -11.75 -4.13
C LYS A 14 -1.62 -10.86 -3.09
N ALA A 15 -1.60 -9.54 -3.27
CA ALA A 15 -1.00 -8.62 -2.31
C ALA A 15 -1.72 -8.64 -0.95
N VAL A 16 -3.06 -8.68 -0.96
CA VAL A 16 -3.86 -8.71 0.27
C VAL A 16 -3.65 -9.99 1.07
N TYR A 17 -3.55 -11.16 0.42
CA TYR A 17 -3.40 -12.44 1.10
C TYR A 17 -1.95 -12.76 1.48
N SER A 18 -0.98 -12.28 0.70
CA SER A 18 0.43 -12.57 0.96
C SER A 18 1.05 -11.66 2.01
N ARG A 19 0.46 -10.49 2.32
CA ARG A 19 1.03 -9.56 3.31
C ARG A 19 1.10 -10.21 4.70
N ARG A 20 2.21 -10.01 5.39
CA ARG A 20 2.43 -10.50 6.75
C ARG A 20 2.82 -9.35 7.66
N ASP A 21 2.39 -9.45 8.91
CA ASP A 21 2.95 -8.67 10.02
C ASP A 21 4.35 -9.24 10.31
N VAL A 22 5.39 -8.59 9.77
CA VAL A 22 6.78 -9.00 9.93
C VAL A 22 7.31 -8.41 11.24
N ARG A 23 7.82 -9.25 12.14
CA ARG A 23 8.29 -8.86 13.49
C ARG A 23 9.80 -9.02 13.70
N SER A 24 10.46 -9.71 12.79
CA SER A 24 11.88 -10.01 12.84
C SER A 24 12.42 -10.10 11.41
N ASN A 25 13.74 -10.05 11.25
CA ASN A 25 14.43 -10.12 9.95
C ASN A 25 14.24 -8.88 9.04
N PHE A 26 14.02 -7.69 9.62
CA PHE A 26 14.28 -6.47 8.88
C PHE A 26 15.78 -6.37 8.57
N THR A 27 16.12 -6.05 7.33
CA THR A 27 17.51 -5.83 6.90
C THR A 27 17.93 -4.40 7.19
N SER A 28 19.24 -4.13 7.17
CA SER A 28 19.79 -2.76 7.25
C SER A 28 19.83 -2.05 5.89
N GLU A 29 19.33 -2.68 4.83
CA GLU A 29 19.30 -2.10 3.49
C GLU A 29 18.34 -0.90 3.48
N PRO A 30 18.78 0.26 2.97
CA PRO A 30 17.91 1.43 2.89
C PRO A 30 16.78 1.20 1.88
N ILE A 31 15.61 1.76 2.18
CA ILE A 31 14.49 1.79 1.23
C ILE A 31 14.77 2.89 0.21
N ASP A 32 14.70 2.55 -1.08
CA ASP A 32 14.77 3.53 -2.17
C ASP A 32 13.71 4.63 -2.01
N GLU A 33 14.11 5.89 -2.21
CA GLU A 33 13.24 7.05 -2.02
C GLU A 33 11.95 6.99 -2.85
N GLN A 34 12.01 6.44 -4.06
CA GLN A 34 10.84 6.27 -4.91
C GLN A 34 9.88 5.23 -4.34
N VAL A 35 10.39 4.17 -3.72
CA VAL A 35 9.57 3.16 -3.04
C VAL A 35 8.87 3.80 -1.84
N LEU A 36 9.60 4.52 -0.99
CA LEU A 36 9.04 5.21 0.16
C LEU A 36 7.94 6.20 -0.27
N THR A 37 8.20 6.98 -1.32
CA THR A 37 7.23 7.93 -1.87
C THR A 37 5.95 7.24 -2.34
N ARG A 38 6.03 6.07 -2.98
CA ARG A 38 4.83 5.31 -3.40
C ARG A 38 4.00 4.85 -2.20
N ILE A 39 4.65 4.41 -1.12
CA ILE A 39 3.97 3.98 0.12
C ILE A 39 3.24 5.16 0.76
N LEU A 40 3.91 6.32 0.90
CA LEU A 40 3.31 7.52 1.49
C LEU A 40 2.13 8.04 0.65
N LYS A 41 2.26 8.05 -0.67
CA LYS A 41 1.15 8.42 -1.57
C LYS A 41 -0.04 7.46 -1.43
N ALA A 42 0.20 6.16 -1.36
CA ALA A 42 -0.86 5.18 -1.15
C ALA A 42 -1.60 5.41 0.18
N ALA A 43 -0.88 5.72 1.26
CA ALA A 43 -1.48 6.06 2.55
C ALA A 43 -2.34 7.34 2.46
N HIS A 44 -1.87 8.36 1.74
CA HIS A 44 -2.60 9.62 1.57
C HIS A 44 -3.91 9.48 0.76
N HIS A 45 -4.02 8.44 -0.08
CA HIS A 45 -5.24 8.12 -0.82
C HIS A 45 -6.30 7.36 0.02
N ALA A 46 -6.02 7.05 1.29
CA ALA A 46 -7.01 6.47 2.17
C ALA A 46 -8.20 7.43 2.39
N PRO A 47 -9.45 6.92 2.53
CA PRO A 47 -10.57 7.76 2.91
C PRO A 47 -10.41 8.29 4.35
N SER A 48 -11.00 9.44 4.64
CA SER A 48 -11.08 10.01 5.99
C SER A 48 -12.44 10.62 6.25
N VAL A 49 -12.86 10.66 7.52
CA VAL A 49 -14.12 11.29 7.93
C VAL A 49 -14.10 12.75 7.52
N GLY A 50 -15.10 13.18 6.74
CA GLY A 50 -15.20 14.57 6.28
C GLY A 50 -14.00 15.06 5.46
N PHE A 51 -13.21 14.16 4.85
CA PHE A 51 -11.96 14.51 4.17
C PHE A 51 -10.95 15.25 5.07
N SER A 52 -10.97 14.94 6.37
CA SER A 52 -10.12 15.58 7.39
C SER A 52 -8.64 15.27 7.26
N GLN A 53 -8.27 14.14 6.65
CA GLN A 53 -6.89 13.67 6.49
C GLN A 53 -6.02 13.87 7.74
N PRO A 54 -6.42 13.37 8.94
CA PRO A 54 -5.83 13.74 10.23
C PRO A 54 -4.46 13.07 10.50
N TRP A 55 -3.90 12.42 9.49
CA TRP A 55 -2.55 11.88 9.54
C TRP A 55 -1.57 13.03 9.36
N ASN A 56 -1.05 13.56 10.47
CA ASN A 56 0.24 14.23 10.69
C ASN A 56 0.21 14.88 12.08
#